data_AF-A0A6J5WRZ2-F1
#
_entry.id   AF-A0A6J5WRZ2-F1
#
_cell.length_a   1.000
_cell.length_b   1.000
_cell.length_c   1.000
_cell.angle_alpha   90.00
_cell.angle_beta   90.00
_cell.angle_gamma   90.00
#
_symmetry.space_group_name_H-M   'P 1'
#
loop_
_entity.id
_entity.type
_entity.pdbx_description
1 polymer ?
#
loop_
_entity_poly.entity_id
_entity_poly.type
_entity_poly.pdbx_seq_one_letter_code
_entity_poly.pdbx_strand_id
1 'polypeptide(L)'
;MAVQFHNFINRFPTSKNPEPVRMWYDRLRTAPGLPQVSSVFGMEVYLEKKKNMKNIAEKRERRSAASSSDQLAPIAKPSCEKHCGDVTIPYPFGIGPSSNCYLYDWFEIECDYTTIPPRPFLRLAKLEVLSISIDGTLWVNNPVTFFYGGKGIRKVAPNLTGSPFVYSERYNRLTAVSCGFFLVVRSDENVVGGCMSTCDKNYHSRRNYGCIGINCCQTTFLAYLTAITIELQAEYEAATGGNDHMGMGTGT
;
A
#
# COMPACT_ATOMS: atom_id res chain seq x y z
N MET A 1 13.49 5.14 -20.00
CA MET A 1 12.78 3.94 -19.50
C MET A 1 12.12 4.15 -18.14
N ALA A 2 12.83 4.54 -17.07
CA ALA A 2 12.21 4.78 -15.76
C ALA A 2 11.17 5.93 -15.72
N VAL A 3 11.39 7.00 -16.48
CA VAL A 3 10.53 8.21 -16.51
C VAL A 3 9.20 7.99 -17.23
N GLN A 4 9.19 7.25 -18.36
CA GLN A 4 7.95 6.85 -19.04
C GLN A 4 7.07 5.93 -18.19
N PHE A 5 7.69 5.18 -17.26
CA PHE A 5 7.02 4.24 -16.38
C PHE A 5 6.40 4.88 -15.14
N HIS A 6 7.07 5.89 -14.59
CA HIS A 6 6.53 6.69 -13.49
C HIS A 6 5.21 7.38 -13.90
N ASN A 7 5.10 7.81 -15.16
CA ASN A 7 3.87 8.34 -15.74
C ASN A 7 2.81 7.26 -16.03
N PHE A 8 3.21 6.00 -16.21
CA PHE A 8 2.29 4.88 -16.42
C PHE A 8 1.66 4.46 -15.10
N ILE A 9 2.42 4.32 -14.00
CA ILE A 9 1.87 3.95 -12.68
C ILE A 9 0.89 5.02 -12.14
N ASN A 10 1.18 6.30 -12.37
CA ASN A 10 0.35 7.42 -11.88
C ASN A 10 -0.96 7.64 -12.68
N ARG A 11 -1.25 6.84 -13.71
CA ARG A 11 -2.38 7.07 -14.65
C ARG A 11 -3.59 6.16 -14.44
N PHE A 12 -3.62 5.36 -13.39
CA PHE A 12 -4.63 4.30 -13.28
C PHE A 12 -5.68 4.57 -12.20
N PRO A 13 -6.95 4.29 -12.53
CA PRO A 13 -8.07 4.62 -11.67
C PRO A 13 -8.10 3.70 -10.45
N THR A 14 -8.19 4.36 -9.32
CA THR A 14 -8.53 3.88 -7.99
C THR A 14 -9.94 3.25 -8.02
N SER A 15 -10.04 1.92 -8.10
CA SER A 15 -11.34 1.23 -8.05
C SER A 15 -11.34 0.15 -6.97
N LYS A 16 -12.46 0.09 -6.22
CA LYS A 16 -12.74 -0.72 -5.02
C LYS A 16 -12.75 -2.24 -5.22
N ASN A 17 -11.88 -2.77 -6.07
CA ASN A 17 -11.79 -4.19 -6.38
C ASN A 17 -10.31 -4.56 -6.49
N PRO A 18 -9.79 -5.58 -5.79
CA PRO A 18 -8.36 -5.95 -5.77
C PRO A 18 -7.83 -6.55 -7.10
N GLU A 19 -8.43 -6.17 -8.22
CA GLU A 19 -7.94 -6.41 -9.59
C GLU A 19 -6.68 -5.64 -10.06
N PRO A 20 -5.99 -4.73 -9.31
CA PRO A 20 -4.86 -4.01 -9.90
C PRO A 20 -3.66 -4.93 -10.19
N VAL A 21 -3.07 -5.62 -9.22
CA VAL A 21 -1.69 -6.14 -9.42
C VAL A 21 -1.55 -7.13 -10.59
N ARG A 22 -2.57 -7.96 -10.88
CA ARG A 22 -2.53 -8.95 -11.98
C ARG A 22 -2.78 -8.36 -13.36
N MET A 23 -3.79 -7.51 -13.52
CA MET A 23 -4.00 -6.78 -14.79
C MET A 23 -2.80 -5.92 -15.17
N TRP A 24 -2.09 -5.42 -14.15
CA TRP A 24 -0.86 -4.68 -14.34
C TRP A 24 0.28 -5.59 -14.75
N TYR A 25 0.50 -6.71 -14.07
CA TYR A 25 1.49 -7.72 -14.49
C TYR A 25 1.30 -8.11 -15.96
N ASP A 26 0.06 -8.38 -16.39
CA ASP A 26 -0.25 -8.76 -17.76
C ASP A 26 0.03 -7.62 -18.76
N ARG A 27 -0.34 -6.36 -18.44
CA ARG A 27 0.01 -5.19 -19.28
C ARG A 27 1.52 -4.94 -19.36
N LEU A 28 2.24 -5.13 -18.27
CA LEU A 28 3.67 -4.93 -18.14
C LEU A 28 4.47 -5.97 -18.92
N ARG A 29 4.02 -7.24 -18.89
CA ARG A 29 4.61 -8.34 -19.66
C ARG A 29 4.52 -8.10 -21.17
N THR A 30 3.45 -7.45 -21.62
CA THR A 30 3.20 -7.21 -23.06
C THR A 30 3.71 -5.85 -23.55
N ALA A 31 4.26 -5.01 -22.69
CA ALA A 31 4.68 -3.65 -23.06
C ALA A 31 5.99 -3.67 -23.87
N PRO A 32 6.00 -3.15 -25.10
CA PRO A 32 7.20 -3.15 -25.94
C PRO A 32 8.29 -2.23 -25.36
N GLY A 33 9.54 -2.72 -25.33
CA GLY A 33 10.71 -1.96 -24.88
C GLY A 33 11.07 -2.09 -23.40
N LEU A 34 10.37 -2.93 -22.63
CA LEU A 34 10.81 -3.32 -21.29
C LEU A 34 11.70 -4.58 -21.37
N PRO A 35 12.81 -4.65 -20.61
CA PRO A 35 13.46 -5.93 -20.36
C PRO A 35 12.42 -6.90 -19.78
N GLN A 36 12.44 -8.16 -20.21
CA GLN A 36 11.54 -9.24 -19.79
C GLN A 36 11.28 -9.18 -18.27
N VAL A 37 10.20 -8.52 -17.85
CA VAL A 37 9.87 -8.33 -16.44
C VAL A 37 9.41 -9.69 -15.92
N SER A 38 10.27 -10.41 -15.22
CA SER A 38 9.92 -11.75 -14.73
C SER A 38 8.89 -11.67 -13.61
N SER A 39 8.93 -10.62 -12.79
CA SER A 39 8.01 -10.44 -11.65
C SER A 39 7.68 -8.98 -11.35
N VAL A 40 6.45 -8.75 -10.90
CA VAL A 40 5.94 -7.43 -10.46
C VAL A 40 5.47 -7.55 -9.03
N PHE A 41 5.87 -6.58 -8.20
CA PHE A 41 5.46 -6.52 -6.80
C PHE A 41 4.68 -5.23 -6.53
N GLY A 42 3.54 -5.35 -5.83
CA GLY A 42 2.71 -4.23 -5.44
C GLY A 42 2.00 -4.45 -4.11
N MET A 43 1.86 -3.39 -3.33
CA MET A 43 1.09 -3.34 -2.09
C MET A 43 0.15 -2.14 -2.18
N GLU A 44 -1.14 -2.34 -1.99
CA GLU A 44 -2.00 -1.20 -1.67
C GLU A 44 -1.70 -0.77 -0.24
N VAL A 45 -1.45 0.53 -0.04
CA VAL A 45 -1.02 1.05 1.26
C VAL A 45 -2.10 1.94 1.85
N TYR A 46 -2.70 1.44 2.92
CA TYR A 46 -3.66 2.15 3.74
C TYR A 46 -3.04 2.47 5.11
N LEU A 47 -3.28 3.70 5.56
CA LEU A 47 -2.91 4.17 6.89
C LEU A 47 -4.17 4.46 7.71
N GLU A 48 -4.15 4.06 8.96
CA GLU A 48 -5.20 4.35 9.94
C GLU A 48 -4.67 5.26 11.06
N LYS A 49 -5.57 6.06 11.64
CA LYS A 49 -5.26 6.89 12.82
C LYS A 49 -5.20 5.99 14.07
N LYS A 50 -4.19 6.20 14.93
CA LYS A 50 -4.09 5.53 16.24
C LYS A 50 -5.32 5.86 17.10
N LYS A 51 -5.96 4.82 17.66
CA LYS A 51 -7.20 4.94 18.46
C LYS A 51 -7.05 5.84 19.70
N ASN A 52 -5.87 5.92 20.31
CA ASN A 52 -5.62 6.72 21.52
C ASN A 52 -5.77 8.24 21.33
N MET A 53 -5.80 8.75 20.09
CA MET A 53 -6.09 10.16 19.81
C MET A 53 -7.58 10.50 19.77
N LYS A 54 -8.49 9.52 19.69
CA LYS A 54 -9.94 9.78 19.68
C LYS A 54 -10.35 10.59 20.93
N ASN A 55 -9.77 10.26 22.08
CA ASN A 55 -10.00 10.94 23.36
C ASN A 55 -9.52 12.41 23.40
N ILE A 56 -8.61 12.83 22.50
CA ILE A 56 -8.08 14.21 22.46
C ILE A 56 -8.87 15.05 21.44
N ALA A 57 -9.26 14.47 20.32
CA ALA A 57 -10.11 15.13 19.32
C ALA A 57 -11.52 15.43 19.87
N GLU A 58 -12.16 14.46 20.53
CA GLU A 58 -13.50 14.62 21.15
C GLU A 58 -13.51 15.70 22.25
N LYS A 59 -12.39 15.91 22.94
CA LYS A 59 -12.28 16.91 24.02
C LYS A 59 -12.24 18.35 23.48
N ARG A 60 -11.93 18.55 22.20
CA ARG A 60 -11.88 19.87 21.54
C ARG A 60 -13.09 20.16 20.64
N GLU A 61 -13.78 19.15 20.12
CA GLU A 61 -15.02 19.32 19.32
C GLU A 61 -16.17 19.97 20.12
N ARG A 62 -16.19 19.83 21.45
CA ARG A 62 -17.19 20.50 22.31
C ARG A 62 -17.07 22.03 22.38
N ARG A 63 -16.07 22.66 21.76
CA ARG A 63 -15.88 24.12 21.78
C ARG A 63 -16.34 24.85 20.51
N SER A 64 -16.84 24.15 19.49
CA SER A 64 -17.25 24.81 18.24
C SER A 64 -18.50 24.16 17.65
N ALA A 65 -19.65 24.38 18.29
CA ALA A 65 -20.96 24.06 17.71
C ALA A 65 -21.73 25.35 17.46
N ALA A 66 -21.92 25.72 16.19
CA ALA A 66 -23.09 26.45 15.70
C ALA A 66 -23.25 26.35 14.17
N SER A 67 -24.46 25.91 13.78
CA SER A 67 -25.17 26.11 12.51
C SER A 67 -25.05 25.08 11.36
N SER A 68 -26.20 24.84 10.73
CA SER A 68 -26.66 23.64 9.99
C SER A 68 -27.07 23.93 8.54
N SER A 69 -26.83 22.98 7.62
CA SER A 69 -27.71 22.68 6.46
C SER A 69 -27.27 21.40 5.74
N ASP A 70 -28.24 20.55 5.36
CA ASP A 70 -28.09 19.23 4.73
C ASP A 70 -27.43 19.24 3.33
N GLN A 71 -26.20 18.71 3.27
CA GLN A 71 -25.61 17.96 2.15
C GLN A 71 -24.60 16.99 2.76
N LEU A 72 -24.88 15.68 2.76
CA LEU A 72 -24.01 14.67 3.37
C LEU A 72 -22.86 14.29 2.41
N ALA A 73 -21.77 15.08 2.43
CA ALA A 73 -20.44 14.77 1.88
C ALA A 73 -19.39 15.68 2.58
N PRO A 74 -18.09 15.31 2.58
CA PRO A 74 -17.18 15.42 3.72
C PRO A 74 -16.95 16.85 4.25
N ILE A 75 -17.10 16.98 5.57
CA ILE A 75 -17.00 18.25 6.28
C ILE A 75 -15.52 18.60 6.46
N ALA A 76 -14.90 19.16 5.42
CA ALA A 76 -13.75 20.02 5.59
C ALA A 76 -14.14 21.19 6.51
N LYS A 77 -13.20 21.69 7.31
CA LYS A 77 -13.48 22.83 8.19
C LYS A 77 -13.93 24.05 7.35
N PRO A 78 -14.91 24.85 7.82
CA PRO A 78 -15.34 26.05 7.11
C PRO A 78 -14.16 26.95 6.75
N SER A 79 -14.20 27.53 5.55
CA SER A 79 -13.15 28.42 5.00
C SER A 79 -11.81 27.76 4.65
N CYS A 80 -11.72 26.42 4.69
CA CYS A 80 -10.55 25.67 4.22
C CYS A 80 -10.80 25.03 2.86
N GLU A 81 -9.73 24.89 2.07
CA GLU A 81 -9.79 24.20 0.78
C GLU A 81 -10.13 22.73 0.99
N LYS A 82 -11.10 22.24 0.22
CA LYS A 82 -11.71 20.93 0.42
C LYS A 82 -11.15 19.85 -0.49
N HIS A 83 -10.47 20.25 -1.56
CA HIS A 83 -10.01 19.35 -2.61
C HIS A 83 -8.59 19.69 -3.03
N CYS A 84 -7.81 18.67 -3.36
CA CYS A 84 -6.55 18.81 -4.08
C CYS A 84 -6.57 17.79 -5.22
N GLY A 85 -6.66 18.30 -6.46
CA GLY A 85 -7.01 17.47 -7.61
C GLY A 85 -8.36 16.78 -7.40
N ASP A 86 -8.40 15.47 -7.60
CA ASP A 86 -9.60 14.65 -7.44
C ASP A 86 -9.82 14.15 -6.00
N VAL A 87 -8.92 14.48 -5.07
CA VAL A 87 -8.97 13.99 -3.70
C VAL A 87 -9.73 14.97 -2.82
N THR A 88 -10.71 14.46 -2.08
CA THR A 88 -11.44 15.25 -1.08
C THR A 88 -10.78 15.15 0.29
N ILE A 89 -10.66 16.29 0.99
CA ILE A 89 -9.89 16.44 2.23
C ILE A 89 -10.85 16.75 3.40
N PRO A 90 -11.31 15.74 4.16
CA PRO A 90 -12.15 15.92 5.34
C PRO A 90 -11.33 16.37 6.57
N TYR A 91 -11.96 17.10 7.49
CA TYR A 91 -11.41 17.26 8.83
C TYR A 91 -11.22 15.88 9.49
N PRO A 92 -10.12 15.59 10.22
CA PRO A 92 -9.08 16.49 10.76
C PRO A 92 -7.97 16.89 9.79
N PHE A 93 -8.00 16.43 8.54
CA PHE A 93 -7.06 16.82 7.50
C PHE A 93 -7.43 18.17 6.92
N GLY A 94 -6.44 18.88 6.37
CA GLY A 94 -6.69 20.17 5.74
C GLY A 94 -5.51 20.69 4.94
N ILE A 95 -5.81 21.57 4.00
CA ILE A 95 -4.84 22.29 3.17
C ILE A 95 -4.72 23.72 3.70
N GLY A 96 -3.51 24.25 3.77
CA GLY A 96 -3.29 25.69 3.91
C GLY A 96 -2.17 26.07 4.89
N PRO A 97 -1.64 27.30 4.78
CA PRO A 97 -0.51 27.78 5.58
C PRO A 97 -0.86 28.10 7.03
N SER A 98 -2.16 28.08 7.38
CA SER A 98 -2.63 28.35 8.74
C SER A 98 -3.03 27.05 9.44
N SER A 99 -2.56 26.85 10.66
CA SER A 99 -2.88 25.70 11.53
C SER A 99 -4.36 25.57 11.88
N ASN A 100 -5.20 26.45 11.33
CA ASN A 100 -6.63 26.41 11.52
C ASN A 100 -7.30 25.34 10.65
N CYS A 101 -6.72 24.89 9.54
CA CYS A 101 -7.41 23.99 8.61
C CYS A 101 -7.26 22.50 8.91
N TYR A 102 -6.26 22.13 9.70
CA TYR A 102 -6.00 20.75 10.14
C TYR A 102 -5.89 20.70 11.66
N LEU A 103 -6.05 19.53 12.26
CA LEU A 103 -6.03 19.39 13.72
C LEU A 103 -4.61 19.47 14.31
N TYR A 104 -3.62 18.87 13.64
CA TYR A 104 -2.19 18.89 14.00
C TYR A 104 -1.34 18.84 12.73
N ASP A 105 -0.05 19.20 12.82
CA ASP A 105 0.88 19.24 11.68
C ASP A 105 0.97 17.92 10.90
N TRP A 106 0.73 16.78 11.57
CA TRP A 106 0.67 15.47 10.92
C TRP A 106 -0.56 15.27 10.02
N PHE A 107 -1.60 16.08 10.17
CA PHE A 107 -2.82 16.06 9.36
C PHE A 107 -2.80 17.11 8.25
N GLU A 108 -1.72 17.86 8.12
CA GLU A 108 -1.56 18.83 7.04
C GLU A 108 -1.35 18.12 5.69
N ILE A 109 -2.16 18.53 4.72
CA ILE A 109 -2.07 18.12 3.32
C ILE A 109 -1.39 19.24 2.54
N GLU A 110 -0.23 18.94 1.97
CA GLU A 110 0.44 19.79 1.00
C GLU A 110 -0.03 19.41 -0.40
N CYS A 111 -0.59 20.37 -1.14
CA CYS A 111 -1.04 20.14 -2.50
C CYS A 111 0.05 20.58 -3.49
N ASP A 112 0.59 19.64 -4.26
CA ASP A 112 1.54 19.92 -5.33
C ASP A 112 0.78 20.37 -6.58
N TYR A 113 0.80 21.68 -6.82
CA TYR A 113 0.19 22.32 -8.00
C TYR A 113 1.11 22.32 -9.23
N THR A 114 2.31 21.75 -9.15
CA THR A 114 3.21 21.64 -10.31
C THR A 114 2.79 20.49 -11.26
N THR A 115 1.94 19.57 -10.77
CA THR A 115 1.35 18.49 -11.57
C THR A 115 -0.07 18.82 -11.99
N ILE A 116 -0.52 18.23 -13.11
CA ILE A 116 -1.92 18.33 -13.58
C ILE A 116 -2.50 16.92 -13.70
N PRO A 117 -3.54 16.56 -12.91
CA PRO A 117 -4.13 17.36 -11.82
C PRO A 117 -3.14 17.53 -10.63
N PRO A 118 -3.41 18.51 -9.73
CA PRO A 118 -2.64 18.68 -8.50
C PRO A 118 -2.65 17.42 -7.62
N ARG A 119 -1.56 17.14 -6.91
CA ARG A 119 -1.40 15.92 -6.10
C ARG A 119 -1.27 16.24 -4.62
N PRO A 120 -2.07 15.62 -3.73
CA PRO A 120 -1.96 15.85 -2.31
C PRO A 120 -0.91 14.96 -1.66
N PHE A 121 -0.21 15.49 -0.67
CA PHE A 121 0.77 14.77 0.15
C PHE A 121 0.52 15.00 1.63
N LEU A 122 0.66 13.96 2.45
CA LEU A 122 0.88 14.14 3.89
C LEU A 122 2.24 14.82 4.08
N ARG A 123 2.25 16.11 4.42
CA ARG A 123 3.46 16.94 4.39
C ARG A 123 4.62 16.32 5.14
N LEU A 124 4.40 15.95 6.41
CA LEU A 124 5.46 15.41 7.27
C LEU A 124 5.88 13.99 6.88
N ALA A 125 4.95 13.16 6.42
CA ALA A 125 5.26 11.79 6.01
C ALA A 125 5.81 11.69 4.57
N LYS A 126 5.68 12.77 3.77
CA LYS A 126 6.03 12.82 2.34
C LYS A 126 5.38 11.70 1.53
N LEU A 127 4.14 11.38 1.87
CA LEU A 127 3.35 10.32 1.24
C LEU A 127 2.23 10.94 0.41
N GLU A 128 2.19 10.66 -0.89
CA GLU A 128 1.09 11.06 -1.77
C GLU A 128 -0.20 10.37 -1.33
N VAL A 129 -1.28 11.14 -1.20
CA VAL A 129 -2.60 10.65 -0.80
C VAL A 129 -3.43 10.41 -2.05
N LEU A 130 -3.98 9.22 -2.19
CA LEU A 130 -4.85 8.85 -3.31
C LEU A 130 -6.33 9.02 -2.94
N SER A 131 -6.68 8.79 -1.67
CA SER A 131 -8.02 9.10 -1.15
C SER A 131 -8.01 9.16 0.37
N ILE A 132 -9.01 9.84 0.93
CA ILE A 132 -9.27 9.87 2.38
C ILE A 132 -10.72 9.42 2.58
N SER A 133 -10.91 8.38 3.38
CA SER A 133 -12.24 7.91 3.75
C SER A 133 -12.87 8.82 4.82
N ILE A 134 -14.19 8.72 5.00
CA ILE A 134 -14.93 9.51 5.99
C ILE A 134 -14.50 9.18 7.43
N ASP A 135 -14.17 7.93 7.71
CA ASP A 135 -13.59 7.50 9.01
C ASP A 135 -12.13 7.96 9.19
N GLY A 136 -11.51 8.50 8.13
CA GLY A 136 -10.16 9.05 8.11
C GLY A 136 -9.08 7.99 7.93
N THR A 137 -9.39 6.92 7.21
CA THR A 137 -8.42 5.99 6.63
C THR A 137 -7.84 6.62 5.37
N LEU A 138 -6.51 6.66 5.28
CA LEU A 138 -5.78 7.22 4.15
C LEU A 138 -5.40 6.09 3.21
N TRP A 139 -5.73 6.20 1.93
CA TRP A 139 -5.07 5.41 0.88
C TRP A 139 -3.93 6.25 0.32
N VAL A 140 -2.71 5.75 0.41
CA VAL A 140 -1.50 6.48 -0.06
C VAL A 140 -0.88 5.77 -1.25
N ASN A 141 -0.17 6.55 -2.08
CA ASN A 141 0.57 5.99 -3.21
C ASN A 141 1.65 5.05 -2.70
N ASN A 142 1.80 3.91 -3.38
CA ASN A 142 2.56 2.78 -2.88
C ASN A 142 4.07 3.06 -2.89
N PRO A 143 4.71 3.29 -1.72
CA PRO A 143 6.14 3.59 -1.65
C PRO A 143 7.02 2.35 -1.86
N VAL A 144 6.43 1.16 -1.95
CA VAL A 144 7.13 -0.14 -2.01
C VAL A 144 6.86 -0.92 -3.30
N THR A 145 6.39 -0.27 -4.39
CA THR A 145 6.28 -0.91 -5.72
C THR A 145 7.68 -1.09 -6.35
N PHE A 146 7.99 -2.27 -6.90
CA PHE A 146 9.22 -2.48 -7.66
C PHE A 146 9.14 -3.67 -8.63
N PHE A 147 10.10 -3.72 -9.55
CA PHE A 147 10.31 -4.83 -10.48
C PHE A 147 11.44 -5.73 -10.01
N TYR A 148 11.26 -7.03 -10.16
CA TYR A 148 12.31 -8.00 -9.84
C TYR A 148 13.16 -8.30 -11.07
N GLY A 149 14.48 -8.12 -10.93
CA GLY A 149 15.46 -8.35 -12.00
C GLY A 149 16.35 -9.58 -11.79
N GLY A 150 16.03 -10.50 -10.88
CA GLY A 150 16.82 -11.71 -10.65
C GLY A 150 17.60 -11.75 -9.33
N LYS A 151 17.66 -10.65 -8.56
CA LYS A 151 18.29 -10.61 -7.22
C LYS A 151 17.29 -10.21 -6.15
N GLY A 152 17.38 -10.83 -4.97
CA GLY A 152 16.55 -10.54 -3.81
C GLY A 152 16.39 -9.03 -3.57
N ILE A 153 15.17 -8.58 -3.27
CA ILE A 153 14.86 -7.16 -3.10
C ILE A 153 14.38 -6.90 -1.68
N ARG A 154 14.97 -5.90 -1.05
CA ARG A 154 14.54 -5.36 0.25
C ARG A 154 14.08 -3.92 0.05
N LYS A 155 12.85 -3.60 0.48
CA LYS A 155 12.28 -2.26 0.49
C LYS A 155 11.81 -1.88 1.88
N VAL A 156 12.18 -0.67 2.29
CA VAL A 156 11.78 -0.09 3.57
C VAL A 156 10.68 0.92 3.30
N ALA A 157 9.53 0.77 3.95
CA ALA A 157 8.45 1.75 3.86
C ALA A 157 8.74 2.95 4.78
N PRO A 158 8.13 4.12 4.54
CA PRO A 158 8.31 5.28 5.41
C PRO A 158 8.03 4.98 6.89
N ASN A 159 8.90 5.44 7.78
CA ASN A 159 8.74 5.19 9.20
C ASN A 159 7.70 6.17 9.79
N LEU A 160 6.60 5.62 10.30
CA LEU A 160 5.48 6.34 10.91
C LEU A 160 5.58 6.40 12.44
N THR A 161 6.72 6.01 13.01
CA THR A 161 6.96 6.08 14.45
C THR A 161 6.90 7.53 14.93
N GLY A 162 6.25 7.75 16.09
CA GLY A 162 5.95 9.10 16.58
C GLY A 162 4.81 9.83 15.85
N SER A 163 4.37 9.34 14.69
CA SER A 163 3.22 9.89 13.97
C SER A 163 1.88 9.38 14.54
N PRO A 164 0.76 10.05 14.22
CA PRO A 164 -0.58 9.57 14.52
C PRO A 164 -1.03 8.36 13.68
N PHE A 165 -0.25 7.92 12.69
CA PHE A 165 -0.64 6.92 11.72
C PHE A 165 0.00 5.56 11.98
N VAL A 166 -0.66 4.52 11.51
CA VAL A 166 -0.17 3.13 11.45
C VAL A 166 -0.58 2.52 10.11
N TYR A 167 0.21 1.58 9.62
CA TYR A 167 -0.18 0.72 8.51
C TYR A 167 -1.39 -0.14 8.94
N SER A 168 -2.44 -0.12 8.13
CA SER A 168 -3.67 -0.84 8.41
C SER A 168 -3.45 -2.35 8.39
N GLU A 169 -3.72 -3.02 9.51
CA GLU A 169 -3.81 -4.48 9.56
C GLU A 169 -4.93 -5.02 8.66
N ARG A 170 -6.04 -4.27 8.58
CA ARG A 170 -7.28 -4.72 7.96
C ARG A 170 -7.29 -4.57 6.44
N TYR A 171 -6.70 -3.48 5.95
CA TYR A 171 -6.80 -3.10 4.54
C TYR A 171 -5.51 -3.37 3.77
N ASN A 172 -4.36 -3.45 4.43
CA ASN A 172 -3.10 -3.68 3.71
C ASN A 172 -2.97 -5.14 3.32
N ARG A 173 -2.84 -5.36 2.02
CA ARG A 173 -2.59 -6.67 1.44
C ARG A 173 -1.40 -6.59 0.51
N LEU A 174 -0.37 -7.37 0.81
CA LEU A 174 0.86 -7.41 0.04
C LEU A 174 0.74 -8.49 -1.02
N THR A 175 0.94 -8.12 -2.28
CA THR A 175 0.81 -9.05 -3.40
C THR A 175 2.08 -9.03 -4.26
N ALA A 176 2.76 -10.15 -4.31
CA ALA A 176 3.81 -10.41 -5.28
C ALA A 176 3.24 -11.24 -6.43
N VAL A 177 3.41 -10.80 -7.67
CA VAL A 177 3.16 -11.62 -8.86
C VAL A 177 4.52 -12.09 -9.37
N SER A 178 4.88 -13.30 -8.96
CA SER A 178 6.20 -13.90 -9.11
C SER A 178 6.07 -15.40 -8.88
N CYS A 179 7.04 -16.21 -9.33
CA CYS A 179 7.05 -17.67 -9.11
C CYS A 179 8.39 -18.10 -8.52
N GLY A 180 8.37 -18.94 -7.48
CA GLY A 180 9.58 -19.42 -6.81
C GLY A 180 10.16 -18.40 -5.83
N PHE A 181 9.31 -17.65 -5.13
CA PHE A 181 9.75 -16.60 -4.20
C PHE A 181 9.02 -16.67 -2.88
N PHE A 182 9.75 -16.30 -1.82
CA PHE A 182 9.22 -15.95 -0.52
C PHE A 182 9.06 -14.44 -0.42
N LEU A 183 7.85 -14.00 -0.07
CA LEU A 183 7.58 -12.66 0.40
C LEU A 183 7.62 -12.67 1.92
N VAL A 184 8.44 -11.80 2.50
CA VAL A 184 8.56 -11.65 3.95
C VAL A 184 8.31 -10.20 4.31
N VAL A 185 7.49 -9.98 5.33
CA VAL A 185 7.23 -8.67 5.94
C VAL A 185 7.85 -8.68 7.33
N ARG A 186 8.68 -7.68 7.60
CA ARG A 186 9.35 -7.48 8.88
C ARG A 186 8.94 -6.17 9.51
N SER A 187 8.77 -6.18 10.83
CA SER A 187 8.78 -4.99 11.67
C SER A 187 9.99 -5.10 12.58
N ASP A 188 10.96 -4.22 12.40
CA ASP A 188 12.29 -4.33 13.01
C ASP A 188 12.93 -5.71 12.70
N GLU A 189 13.22 -6.51 13.72
CA GLU A 189 13.80 -7.86 13.56
C GLU A 189 12.74 -8.96 13.42
N ASN A 190 11.47 -8.66 13.73
CA ASN A 190 10.39 -9.65 13.79
C ASN A 190 9.75 -9.87 12.42
N VAL A 191 9.50 -11.14 12.07
CA VAL A 191 8.64 -11.50 10.93
C VAL A 191 7.18 -11.34 11.36
N VAL A 192 6.46 -10.49 10.66
CA VAL A 192 5.06 -10.12 10.98
C VAL A 192 4.06 -10.57 9.92
N GLY A 193 4.56 -11.08 8.79
CA GLY A 193 3.76 -11.63 7.70
C GLY A 193 4.65 -12.24 6.62
N GLY A 194 4.07 -13.10 5.79
CA GLY A 194 4.76 -13.69 4.66
C GLY A 194 3.90 -14.65 3.84
N CYS A 195 4.38 -15.01 2.66
CA CYS A 195 3.84 -16.08 1.83
C CYS A 195 4.92 -16.59 0.86
N MET A 196 4.61 -17.67 0.15
CA MET A 196 5.43 -18.20 -0.94
C MET A 196 4.58 -18.35 -2.20
N SER A 197 5.19 -18.22 -3.37
CA SER A 197 4.57 -18.58 -4.64
C SER A 197 5.18 -19.82 -5.27
N THR A 198 4.33 -20.73 -5.73
CA THR A 198 4.73 -21.87 -6.56
C THR A 198 4.64 -21.53 -8.05
N CYS A 199 5.34 -22.31 -8.86
CA CYS A 199 5.42 -22.13 -10.31
C CYS A 199 4.54 -23.14 -11.05
N ASP A 200 3.59 -22.66 -11.85
CA ASP A 200 2.85 -23.51 -12.80
C ASP A 200 2.62 -22.77 -14.11
N LYS A 201 3.29 -23.23 -15.18
CA LYS A 201 3.19 -22.62 -16.52
C LYS A 201 1.83 -22.88 -17.17
N ASN A 202 1.13 -23.93 -16.77
CA ASN A 202 -0.18 -24.32 -17.29
C ASN A 202 -1.33 -23.70 -16.50
N TYR A 203 -1.01 -22.96 -15.42
CA TYR A 203 -2.00 -22.24 -14.64
C TYR A 203 -2.53 -21.03 -15.43
N HIS A 204 -3.59 -21.29 -16.19
CA HIS A 204 -4.43 -20.27 -16.77
C HIS A 204 -5.57 -19.99 -15.80
N SER A 205 -5.62 -18.78 -15.25
CA SER A 205 -6.71 -18.34 -14.38
C SER A 205 -8.00 -18.28 -15.20
N ARG A 206 -8.72 -19.40 -15.33
CA ARG A 206 -9.97 -19.49 -16.11
C ARG A 206 -11.12 -18.70 -15.46
N ARG A 207 -10.93 -18.22 -14.21
CA ARG A 207 -11.85 -17.39 -13.42
C ARG A 207 -11.04 -16.46 -12.49
N ASN A 208 -11.67 -15.40 -11.98
CA ASN A 208 -11.10 -14.44 -11.03
C ASN A 208 -11.05 -14.98 -9.59
N TYR A 209 -10.27 -16.03 -9.33
CA TYR A 209 -10.15 -16.61 -7.97
C TYR A 209 -9.15 -15.88 -7.06
N GLY A 210 -8.59 -14.74 -7.49
CA GLY A 210 -7.58 -14.01 -6.72
C GLY A 210 -6.24 -14.75 -6.66
N CYS A 211 -5.37 -14.38 -5.70
CA CYS A 211 -4.09 -15.03 -5.50
C CYS A 211 -4.17 -16.18 -4.49
N ILE A 212 -3.95 -17.40 -4.96
CA ILE A 212 -4.00 -18.64 -4.15
C ILE A 212 -2.64 -19.30 -3.93
N GLY A 213 -1.54 -18.60 -4.27
CA GLY A 213 -0.17 -19.13 -4.14
C GLY A 213 0.45 -19.64 -5.43
N ILE A 214 -0.29 -19.73 -6.54
CA ILE A 214 0.24 -20.17 -7.84
C ILE A 214 0.58 -18.97 -8.71
N ASN A 215 1.87 -18.82 -9.07
CA ASN A 215 2.47 -17.68 -9.79
C ASN A 215 2.21 -16.31 -9.14
N CYS A 216 1.79 -16.31 -7.88
CA CYS A 216 1.58 -15.11 -7.07
C CYS A 216 1.64 -15.51 -5.60
N CYS A 217 1.90 -14.54 -4.74
CA CYS A 217 1.97 -14.69 -3.30
C CYS A 217 1.29 -13.48 -2.69
N GLN A 218 0.27 -13.72 -1.87
CA GLN A 218 -0.48 -12.66 -1.23
C GLN A 218 -0.57 -12.90 0.28
N THR A 219 -0.23 -11.89 1.07
CA THR A 219 -0.24 -11.97 2.53
C THR A 219 -0.73 -10.67 3.17
N THR A 220 -1.03 -10.76 4.46
CA THR A 220 -1.32 -9.63 5.35
C THR A 220 -0.34 -9.69 6.51
N PHE A 221 -0.30 -8.67 7.36
CA PHE A 221 0.49 -8.70 8.60
C PHE A 221 -0.45 -8.61 9.80
N LEU A 222 -0.09 -9.25 10.91
CA LEU A 222 -1.00 -9.54 12.03
C LEU A 222 -1.10 -8.41 13.08
N ALA A 223 -0.74 -7.18 12.72
CA ALA A 223 -0.70 -6.07 13.67
C ALA A 223 -0.78 -4.70 13.00
N TYR A 224 -1.18 -3.69 13.76
CA TYR A 224 -1.01 -2.29 13.37
C TYR A 224 0.46 -1.87 13.55
N LEU A 225 1.16 -1.60 12.46
CA LEU A 225 2.61 -1.35 12.46
C LEU A 225 2.94 0.11 12.12
N THR A 226 4.03 0.64 12.69
CA THR A 226 4.54 1.98 12.35
C THR A 226 5.75 1.93 11.42
N ALA A 227 6.44 0.79 11.33
CA ALA A 227 7.57 0.58 10.44
C ALA A 227 7.47 -0.81 9.84
N ILE A 228 7.64 -0.92 8.52
CA ILE A 228 7.65 -2.20 7.83
C ILE A 228 8.79 -2.25 6.80
N THR A 229 9.39 -3.42 6.70
CA THR A 229 10.33 -3.78 5.65
C THR A 229 9.77 -4.97 4.89
N ILE A 230 9.84 -4.91 3.57
CA ILE A 230 9.37 -5.96 2.67
C ILE A 230 10.57 -6.56 1.96
N GLU A 231 10.64 -7.89 1.98
CA GLU A 231 11.72 -8.66 1.38
C GLU A 231 11.12 -9.68 0.41
N LEU A 232 11.65 -9.71 -0.80
CA LEU A 232 11.45 -10.79 -1.76
C LEU A 232 12.74 -11.59 -1.87
N GLN A 233 12.66 -12.87 -1.53
CA GLN A 233 13.79 -13.80 -1.54
C GLN A 233 13.48 -14.91 -2.53
N ALA A 234 14.41 -15.19 -3.46
CA ALA A 234 14.28 -16.33 -4.35
C ALA A 234 14.35 -17.61 -3.52
N GLU A 235 13.50 -18.58 -3.85
CA GLU A 235 13.75 -19.96 -3.46
C GLU A 235 15.05 -20.37 -4.15
N TYR A 236 16.11 -20.54 -3.37
CA TYR A 236 17.37 -21.06 -3.90
C TYR A 236 17.05 -22.46 -4.41
N GLU A 237 17.16 -22.72 -5.71
CA GLU A 237 17.23 -24.09 -6.20
C GLU A 237 18.43 -24.71 -5.49
N ALA A 238 18.18 -25.54 -4.48
CA ALA A 238 19.21 -26.43 -3.99
C ALA A 238 19.66 -27.21 -5.23
N ALA A 239 20.91 -26.97 -5.65
CA ALA A 239 21.52 -27.72 -6.72
C ALA A 239 21.26 -29.20 -6.43
N THR A 240 20.47 -29.85 -7.29
CA THR A 240 20.26 -31.29 -7.24
C THR A 240 21.62 -31.95 -7.35
N GLY A 241 22.12 -32.41 -6.21
CA GLY A 241 23.43 -32.99 -6.04
C GLY A 241 23.50 -33.72 -4.71
N GLY A 242 22.76 -34.83 -4.59
CA GLY A 242 22.86 -35.75 -3.46
C GLY A 242 21.61 -36.61 -3.30
N ASN A 243 21.71 -37.88 -3.67
CA ASN A 243 20.74 -38.91 -3.31
C ASN A 243 20.64 -39.00 -1.79
N ASP A 244 19.50 -38.65 -1.21
CA ASP A 244 19.09 -39.17 0.10
C ASP A 244 17.75 -39.93 -0.08
N HIS A 245 17.91 -41.23 -0.25
CA HIS A 245 16.87 -42.24 -0.12
C HIS A 245 16.36 -42.21 1.34
N MET A 246 15.33 -41.43 1.65
CA MET A 246 14.53 -41.68 2.85
C MET A 246 13.56 -42.82 2.58
N GLY A 247 13.99 -44.03 2.92
CA GLY A 247 13.12 -45.20 2.98
C GLY A 247 12.02 -44.99 4.00
N MET A 248 10.77 -45.10 3.57
CA MET A 248 9.63 -45.29 4.46
C MET A 248 9.72 -46.68 5.09
N GLY A 249 10.10 -46.75 6.36
CA GLY A 249 9.87 -47.93 7.19
C GLY A 249 8.37 -48.02 7.50
N THR A 250 7.67 -48.96 6.88
CA THR A 250 6.31 -49.33 7.25
C THR A 250 6.37 -50.18 8.53
N GLY A 251 5.87 -49.64 9.63
CA GLY A 251 5.64 -50.39 10.86
C GLY A 251 4.26 -51.05 10.84
N THR A 252 4.24 -52.38 10.74
CA THR A 252 3.20 -53.28 11.23
C THR A 252 3.85 -54.60 11.60
#